data_AF-A0A510UWE0-F1
#
_entry.id   AF-A0A510UWE0-F1
#
_cell.length_a   1.000
_cell.length_b   1.000
_cell.length_c   1.000
_cell.angle_alpha   90.00
_cell.angle_beta   90.00
_cell.angle_gamma   90.00
#
_symmetry.space_group_name_H-M   'P 1'
#
loop_
_entity.id
_entity.type
_entity.pdbx_description
1 polymer ?
#
loop_
_entity_poly.entity_id
_entity_poly.type
_entity_poly.pdbx_seq_one_letter_code
_entity_poly.pdbx_strand_id
1 'polypeptide(L)'
;MPVVVPRWEWRTFGQHLGAAEAVLAAREPDQVHDSDELYLLAPGRSSSGRGTVVKVRDELMDVKRLHDVSPDGLQRWAPERKSPFPLTHDDALAVLEALGVEGAGLPVRDAHSLPGLLDALAATAPDVLVVEVHKERRRYTLDGCPAELTHVRTSHGSTRTIAVEHADPDLVRATVRALGLGHRANTSYPRGLEALLGPRPGRFAVIDVGTNSVKLHVGERHADGTWTTVLDRADITRLGDGLRETGRLRPEPVARTVDAITRMADEARTLGAVEIAAVGTAGMRIAPNAADVVDAVAQRAGVVLQVISGEEEARLAYRAATAELPLAGRQVVFDTGGGSSQFTFGTAGRVDERFSVEVGAVRFTERFGLDSVVGRDVLDDALAAIAADLGRLDGRPVPDSVVAMGGAVTNLAAVRHGLSSYDPDVVQGTVLDRAEIDRQIELYRTSGPEERRAIVGLQPARAEVILAGACIVRSVLDRLGADALTVSDRGLRYGVRAEAFG
;
A
#
# COMPACT_ATOMS: atom_id res chain seq x y z
N MET A 1 -33.64 -4.22 -29.53
CA MET A 1 -32.55 -4.83 -28.73
C MET A 1 -32.90 -4.67 -27.27
N PRO A 2 -32.73 -5.68 -26.40
CA PRO A 2 -32.97 -5.52 -24.98
C PRO A 2 -32.11 -4.37 -24.44
N VAL A 3 -32.71 -3.47 -23.67
CA VAL A 3 -31.99 -2.33 -23.07
C VAL A 3 -30.96 -2.89 -22.11
N VAL A 4 -29.68 -2.70 -22.44
CA VAL A 4 -28.58 -3.06 -21.58
C VAL A 4 -28.58 -2.09 -20.41
N VAL A 5 -28.97 -2.55 -19.22
CA VAL A 5 -28.99 -1.72 -18.01
C VAL A 5 -27.67 -1.93 -17.27
N PRO A 6 -26.81 -0.88 -17.15
CA PRO A 6 -25.63 -0.95 -16.30
C PRO A 6 -26.03 -1.25 -14.85
N ARG A 7 -25.26 -2.11 -14.18
CA ARG A 7 -25.53 -2.48 -12.78
C ARG A 7 -24.38 -2.04 -11.89
N TRP A 8 -24.73 -1.56 -10.71
CA TRP A 8 -23.76 -1.39 -9.65
C TRP A 8 -23.45 -2.75 -9.05
N GLU A 9 -22.16 -3.03 -8.87
CA GLU A 9 -21.63 -4.27 -8.32
C GLU A 9 -20.70 -3.95 -7.14
N TRP A 10 -20.96 -4.65 -6.04
CA TRP A 10 -20.00 -4.80 -4.95
C TRP A 10 -19.58 -6.27 -4.89
N ARG A 11 -18.28 -6.52 -4.78
CA ARG A 11 -17.72 -7.87 -4.71
C ARG A 11 -16.54 -7.93 -3.76
N THR A 12 -16.40 -9.05 -3.06
CA THR A 12 -15.20 -9.35 -2.26
C THR A 12 -14.72 -10.78 -2.50
N PHE A 13 -13.49 -11.07 -2.08
CA PHE A 13 -12.81 -12.36 -2.23
C PHE A 13 -12.24 -12.83 -0.88
N GLY A 14 -12.06 -14.14 -0.73
CA GLY A 14 -11.36 -14.72 0.41
C GLY A 14 -11.58 -16.22 0.53
N GLN A 15 -10.68 -16.89 1.27
CA GLN A 15 -10.86 -18.31 1.62
C GLN A 15 -12.07 -18.52 2.53
N HIS A 16 -12.30 -17.56 3.43
CA HIS A 16 -13.45 -17.50 4.32
C HIS A 16 -14.02 -16.09 4.30
N LEU A 17 -15.32 -15.98 4.05
CA LEU A 17 -16.06 -14.71 4.05
C LEU A 17 -16.89 -14.53 5.33
N GLY A 18 -16.71 -15.44 6.30
CA GLY A 18 -17.11 -15.26 7.69
C GLY A 18 -18.63 -15.29 7.87
N ALA A 19 -19.15 -14.36 8.67
CA ALA A 19 -20.58 -14.31 9.01
C ALA A 19 -21.49 -14.23 7.77
N ALA A 20 -21.05 -13.58 6.69
CA ALA A 20 -21.82 -13.49 5.45
C ALA A 20 -22.10 -14.87 4.83
N GLU A 21 -21.14 -15.80 4.88
CA GLU A 21 -21.33 -17.16 4.38
C GLU A 21 -22.35 -17.91 5.23
N ALA A 22 -22.30 -17.76 6.54
CA ALA A 22 -23.28 -18.38 7.44
C ALA A 22 -24.70 -17.83 7.18
N VAL A 23 -24.83 -16.52 6.97
CA VAL A 23 -26.11 -15.88 6.63
C VAL A 23 -26.66 -16.44 5.31
N LEU A 24 -25.83 -16.54 4.27
CA LEU A 24 -26.27 -17.08 2.97
C LEU A 24 -26.53 -18.59 3.02
N ALA A 25 -25.67 -19.36 3.69
CA ALA A 25 -25.80 -20.82 3.81
C ALA A 25 -27.01 -21.26 4.66
N ALA A 26 -27.51 -20.39 5.54
CA ALA A 26 -28.75 -20.61 6.29
C ALA A 26 -30.03 -20.43 5.44
N ARG A 27 -29.89 -20.08 4.16
CA ARG A 27 -31.00 -19.86 3.21
C ARG A 27 -30.92 -20.87 2.07
N GLU A 28 -32.08 -21.20 1.51
CA GLU A 28 -32.13 -21.95 0.25
C GLU A 28 -31.80 -21.01 -0.92
N PRO A 29 -30.87 -21.39 -1.81
CA PRO A 29 -30.52 -20.55 -2.96
C PRO A 29 -31.63 -20.57 -4.02
N ASP A 30 -31.91 -19.41 -4.61
CA ASP A 30 -32.84 -19.25 -5.72
C ASP A 30 -32.38 -20.04 -6.97
N GLN A 31 -31.06 -20.13 -7.15
CA GLN A 31 -30.44 -20.85 -8.25
C GLN A 31 -29.07 -21.37 -7.84
N VAL A 32 -28.77 -22.59 -8.27
CA VAL A 32 -27.43 -23.19 -8.25
C VAL A 32 -26.99 -23.45 -9.68
N HIS A 33 -25.81 -22.99 -10.04
CA HIS A 33 -25.30 -23.13 -11.41
C HIS A 33 -23.78 -23.21 -11.45
N ASP A 34 -23.31 -24.23 -12.16
CA ASP A 34 -21.91 -24.47 -12.39
C ASP A 34 -21.55 -24.08 -13.82
N SER A 35 -20.35 -23.53 -14.01
CA SER A 35 -19.85 -23.23 -15.36
C SER A 35 -18.34 -23.23 -15.42
N ASP A 36 -17.81 -23.63 -16.57
CA ASP A 36 -16.44 -23.35 -16.97
C ASP A 36 -16.40 -22.08 -17.81
N GLU A 37 -15.56 -21.14 -17.41
CA GLU A 37 -15.35 -19.87 -18.09
C GLU A 37 -13.85 -19.67 -18.34
N LEU A 38 -13.51 -19.05 -19.46
CA LEU A 38 -12.16 -18.62 -19.77
C LEU A 38 -12.07 -17.10 -19.62
N TYR A 39 -11.13 -16.63 -18.82
CA TYR A 39 -10.87 -15.20 -18.59
C TYR A 39 -9.60 -14.78 -19.30
N LEU A 40 -9.68 -13.65 -20.02
CA LEU A 40 -8.51 -12.99 -20.58
C LEU A 40 -8.19 -11.80 -19.68
N LEU A 41 -7.04 -11.86 -19.01
CA LEU A 41 -6.60 -10.83 -18.07
C LEU A 41 -5.40 -10.13 -18.66
N ALA A 42 -5.41 -8.79 -18.70
CA ALA A 42 -4.21 -7.99 -18.94
C ALA A 42 -3.86 -7.28 -17.63
N PRO A 43 -3.12 -7.92 -16.71
CA PRO A 43 -2.97 -7.39 -15.36
C PRO A 43 -2.34 -5.99 -15.33
N GLY A 44 -2.82 -5.13 -14.44
CA GLY A 44 -2.45 -3.71 -14.38
C GLY A 44 -3.15 -2.83 -15.43
N ARG A 45 -3.69 -3.41 -16.52
CA ARG A 45 -4.53 -2.71 -17.51
C ARG A 45 -6.01 -2.99 -17.24
N SER A 46 -6.40 -4.27 -17.20
CA SER A 46 -7.77 -4.75 -16.93
C SER A 46 -8.27 -4.44 -15.52
N SER A 47 -7.37 -4.29 -14.54
CA SER A 47 -7.68 -4.01 -13.13
C SER A 47 -7.53 -2.54 -12.71
N SER A 48 -7.14 -1.65 -13.63
CA SER A 48 -7.00 -0.21 -13.41
C SER A 48 -8.35 0.54 -13.38
N GLY A 49 -8.36 1.83 -13.02
CA GLY A 49 -9.58 2.66 -12.89
C GLY A 49 -10.49 2.79 -14.13
N ARG A 50 -10.11 2.21 -15.28
CA ARG A 50 -10.94 2.08 -16.50
C ARG A 50 -11.38 0.63 -16.79
N GLY A 51 -11.28 -0.25 -15.78
CA GLY A 51 -11.19 -1.71 -15.91
C GLY A 51 -12.17 -2.39 -16.85
N THR A 52 -11.74 -3.51 -17.40
CA THR A 52 -12.48 -4.34 -18.36
C THR A 52 -12.55 -5.78 -17.88
N VAL A 53 -13.64 -6.44 -18.22
CA VAL A 53 -13.79 -7.89 -18.03
C VAL A 53 -13.95 -8.49 -19.41
N VAL A 54 -12.99 -9.30 -19.83
CA VAL A 54 -13.08 -10.11 -21.05
C VAL A 54 -13.16 -11.56 -20.64
N LYS A 55 -14.27 -12.21 -20.98
CA LYS A 55 -14.47 -13.63 -20.68
C LYS A 55 -15.17 -14.35 -21.82
N VAL A 56 -14.96 -15.66 -21.86
CA VAL A 56 -15.62 -16.58 -22.78
C VAL A 56 -16.33 -17.65 -21.99
N ARG A 57 -17.59 -17.91 -22.31
CA ARG A 57 -18.39 -19.00 -21.76
C ARG A 57 -19.33 -19.54 -22.83
N ASP A 58 -19.43 -20.86 -22.98
CA ASP A 58 -20.31 -21.49 -23.97
C ASP A 58 -20.11 -20.93 -25.39
N GLU A 59 -18.85 -20.78 -25.82
CA GLU A 59 -18.46 -20.18 -27.10
C GLU A 59 -18.97 -18.74 -27.33
N LEU A 60 -19.35 -18.03 -26.25
CA LEU A 60 -19.75 -16.63 -26.29
C LEU A 60 -18.70 -15.76 -25.59
N MET A 61 -18.10 -14.84 -26.33
CA MET A 61 -17.27 -13.78 -25.75
C MET A 61 -18.18 -12.69 -25.14
N ASP A 62 -17.84 -12.22 -23.95
CA ASP A 62 -18.50 -11.15 -23.19
C ASP A 62 -17.44 -10.13 -22.74
N VAL A 63 -17.58 -8.90 -23.22
CA VAL A 63 -16.76 -7.75 -22.82
C VAL A 63 -17.62 -6.80 -22.00
N LYS A 64 -17.19 -6.55 -20.77
CA LYS A 64 -17.79 -5.53 -19.88
C LYS A 64 -16.77 -4.45 -19.58
N ARG A 65 -17.25 -3.22 -19.45
CA ARG A 65 -16.43 -2.07 -19.07
C ARG A 65 -16.94 -1.41 -17.80
N LEU A 66 -16.01 -0.98 -16.98
CA LEU A 66 -16.28 -0.15 -15.83
C LEU A 66 -16.65 1.25 -16.33
N HIS A 67 -17.89 1.66 -16.05
CA HIS A 67 -18.41 2.95 -16.47
C HIS A 67 -18.21 4.02 -15.39
N ASP A 68 -18.38 3.66 -14.11
CA ASP A 68 -18.37 4.62 -13.01
C ASP A 68 -17.91 3.95 -11.72
N VAL A 69 -17.29 4.72 -10.83
CA VAL A 69 -16.94 4.32 -9.47
C VAL A 69 -17.43 5.38 -8.52
N SER A 70 -18.32 4.97 -7.62
CA SER A 70 -18.88 5.86 -6.61
C SER A 70 -17.82 6.21 -5.53
N PRO A 71 -17.98 7.32 -4.78
CA PRO A 71 -17.00 7.74 -3.76
C PRO A 71 -16.67 6.70 -2.69
N ASP A 72 -17.57 5.75 -2.42
CA ASP A 72 -17.34 4.65 -1.48
C ASP A 72 -16.79 3.37 -2.15
N GLY A 73 -16.43 3.45 -3.43
CA GLY A 73 -15.82 2.37 -4.20
C GLY A 73 -16.80 1.42 -4.89
N LEU A 74 -18.11 1.66 -4.86
CA LEU A 74 -19.08 0.85 -5.63
C LEU A 74 -18.86 1.01 -7.14
N GLN A 75 -18.90 -0.08 -7.91
CA GLN A 75 -18.51 -0.08 -9.32
C GLN A 75 -19.71 -0.26 -10.24
N ARG A 76 -19.91 0.59 -11.25
CA ARG A 76 -20.98 0.45 -12.25
C ARG A 76 -20.44 -0.16 -13.52
N TRP A 77 -20.88 -1.37 -13.85
CA TRP A 77 -20.42 -2.12 -15.02
C TRP A 77 -21.47 -2.11 -16.13
N ALA A 78 -21.02 -1.90 -17.36
CA ALA A 78 -21.85 -1.96 -18.56
C ALA A 78 -21.35 -3.07 -19.50
N PRO A 79 -22.23 -3.98 -19.95
CA PRO A 79 -21.95 -4.85 -21.09
C PRO A 79 -21.69 -3.99 -22.33
N GLU A 80 -20.51 -4.15 -22.92
CA GLU A 80 -20.10 -3.42 -24.12
C GLU A 80 -20.33 -4.27 -25.36
N ARG A 81 -20.00 -5.56 -25.29
CA ARG A 81 -20.08 -6.46 -26.44
C ARG A 81 -20.32 -7.90 -26.02
N LYS A 82 -21.15 -8.59 -26.79
CA LYS A 82 -21.35 -10.05 -26.71
C LYS A 82 -21.40 -10.62 -28.11
N SER A 83 -20.48 -11.52 -28.42
CA SER A 83 -20.31 -12.07 -29.76
C SER A 83 -20.00 -13.57 -29.66
N PRO A 84 -20.73 -14.43 -30.39
CA PRO A 84 -20.42 -15.85 -30.45
C PRO A 84 -19.15 -16.08 -31.28
N PHE A 85 -18.43 -17.16 -31.01
CA PHE A 85 -17.36 -17.62 -31.89
C PHE A 85 -17.93 -18.32 -33.14
N PRO A 86 -17.23 -18.24 -34.29
CA PRO A 86 -16.00 -17.46 -34.49
C PRO A 86 -16.28 -15.95 -34.53
N LEU A 87 -15.38 -15.15 -33.94
CA LEU A 87 -15.51 -13.70 -33.89
C LEU A 87 -15.26 -13.08 -35.27
N THR A 88 -15.97 -12.01 -35.59
CA THR A 88 -15.59 -11.13 -36.71
C THR A 88 -14.24 -10.47 -36.42
N HIS A 89 -13.56 -9.97 -37.45
CA HIS A 89 -12.31 -9.23 -37.25
C HIS A 89 -12.49 -8.02 -36.32
N ASP A 90 -13.58 -7.26 -36.50
CA ASP A 90 -13.91 -6.10 -35.67
C ASP A 90 -14.16 -6.47 -34.21
N ASP A 91 -14.84 -7.59 -33.95
CA ASP A 91 -15.04 -8.08 -32.59
C ASP A 91 -13.72 -8.53 -31.95
N ALA A 92 -12.82 -9.14 -32.72
CA ALA A 92 -11.50 -9.53 -32.24
C ALA A 92 -10.63 -8.30 -31.92
N LEU A 93 -10.70 -7.23 -32.72
CA LEU A 93 -10.04 -5.95 -32.42
C LEU A 93 -10.61 -5.30 -31.16
N ALA A 94 -11.93 -5.35 -30.95
CA ALA A 94 -12.55 -4.85 -29.71
C ALA A 94 -12.09 -5.63 -28.46
N VAL A 95 -11.78 -6.93 -28.59
CA VAL A 95 -11.14 -7.69 -27.49
C VAL A 95 -9.74 -7.16 -27.19
N LEU A 96 -8.91 -6.89 -28.22
CA LEU A 96 -7.58 -6.33 -28.00
C LEU A 96 -7.64 -4.94 -27.35
N GLU A 97 -8.57 -4.09 -27.78
CA GLU A 97 -8.82 -2.77 -27.19
C GLU A 97 -9.28 -2.90 -25.73
N ALA A 98 -10.19 -3.83 -25.44
CA ALA A 98 -10.61 -4.09 -24.08
C ALA A 98 -9.46 -4.56 -23.18
N LEU A 99 -8.49 -5.30 -23.73
CA LEU A 99 -7.27 -5.72 -23.04
C LEU A 99 -6.16 -4.65 -23.05
N GLY A 100 -6.34 -3.55 -23.79
CA GLY A 100 -5.34 -2.49 -23.97
C GLY A 100 -4.07 -2.96 -24.68
N VAL A 101 -4.20 -3.89 -25.64
CA VAL A 101 -3.10 -4.48 -26.42
C VAL A 101 -3.34 -4.30 -27.92
N GLU A 102 -3.86 -3.14 -28.32
CA GLU A 102 -4.21 -2.81 -29.72
C GLU A 102 -3.01 -2.93 -30.67
N GLY A 103 -1.80 -2.68 -30.16
CA GLY A 103 -0.54 -2.80 -30.91
C GLY A 103 -0.08 -4.23 -31.18
N ALA A 104 -0.72 -5.24 -30.57
CA ALA A 104 -0.31 -6.64 -30.70
C ALA A 104 -0.52 -7.19 -32.12
N GLY A 105 -1.44 -6.61 -32.91
CA GLY A 105 -1.65 -7.01 -34.30
C GLY A 105 -2.28 -8.40 -34.44
N LEU A 106 -3.52 -8.45 -34.92
CA LEU A 106 -4.17 -9.70 -35.31
C LEU A 106 -4.00 -9.93 -36.81
N PRO A 107 -3.73 -11.17 -37.27
CA PRO A 107 -3.79 -11.49 -38.69
C PRO A 107 -5.16 -11.08 -39.26
N VAL A 108 -5.19 -10.33 -40.36
CA VAL A 108 -6.45 -9.93 -40.98
C VAL A 108 -7.11 -11.18 -41.58
N ARG A 109 -8.27 -11.56 -41.01
CA ARG A 109 -9.06 -12.74 -41.39
C ARG A 109 -10.53 -12.40 -41.20
N ASP A 110 -11.40 -12.97 -42.03
CA ASP A 110 -12.85 -12.74 -41.95
C ASP A 110 -13.45 -13.22 -40.63
N ALA A 111 -12.87 -14.27 -40.04
CA ALA A 111 -13.32 -14.83 -38.77
C ALA A 111 -12.15 -15.39 -37.94
N HIS A 112 -12.26 -15.27 -36.62
CA HIS A 112 -11.28 -15.75 -35.63
C HIS A 112 -11.93 -16.80 -34.72
N SER A 113 -11.43 -18.03 -34.76
CA SER A 113 -11.82 -19.06 -33.78
C SER A 113 -11.23 -18.73 -32.40
N LEU A 114 -11.81 -19.28 -31.33
CA LEU A 114 -11.26 -19.10 -29.99
C LEU A 114 -9.78 -19.55 -29.91
N PRO A 115 -9.40 -20.78 -30.34
CA PRO A 115 -7.99 -21.18 -30.36
C PRO A 115 -7.11 -20.21 -31.17
N GLY A 116 -7.59 -19.76 -32.34
CA GLY A 116 -6.82 -18.82 -33.17
C GLY A 116 -6.60 -17.45 -32.51
N LEU A 117 -7.58 -16.96 -31.75
CA LEU A 117 -7.44 -15.73 -30.96
C LEU A 117 -6.43 -15.92 -29.82
N LEU A 118 -6.50 -17.05 -29.10
CA LEU A 118 -5.59 -17.35 -27.99
C LEU A 118 -4.14 -17.52 -28.48
N ASP A 119 -3.93 -18.22 -29.59
CA ASP A 119 -2.62 -18.38 -30.22
C ASP A 119 -2.03 -17.04 -30.65
N ALA A 120 -2.85 -16.16 -31.21
CA ALA A 120 -2.42 -14.82 -31.60
C ALA A 120 -2.02 -13.99 -30.38
N LEU A 121 -2.84 -13.97 -29.33
CA LEU A 121 -2.53 -13.28 -28.07
C LEU A 121 -1.25 -13.81 -27.43
N ALA A 122 -1.04 -15.12 -27.39
CA ALA A 122 0.19 -15.71 -26.86
C ALA A 122 1.43 -15.29 -27.65
N ALA A 123 1.31 -15.12 -28.97
CA ALA A 123 2.41 -14.73 -29.83
C ALA A 123 2.73 -13.22 -29.76
N THR A 124 1.71 -12.37 -29.60
CA THR A 124 1.87 -10.91 -29.78
C THR A 124 1.63 -10.08 -28.52
N ALA A 125 0.98 -10.65 -27.52
CA ALA A 125 0.71 -10.03 -26.22
C ALA A 125 0.91 -11.05 -25.09
N PRO A 126 2.14 -11.56 -24.87
CA PRO A 126 2.42 -12.62 -23.90
C PRO A 126 2.09 -12.25 -22.45
N ASP A 127 1.89 -10.95 -22.16
CA ASP A 127 1.45 -10.46 -20.85
C ASP A 127 -0.05 -10.64 -20.60
N VAL A 128 -0.84 -11.01 -21.62
CA VAL A 128 -2.25 -11.38 -21.47
C VAL A 128 -2.34 -12.81 -20.96
N LEU A 129 -2.91 -12.97 -19.78
CA LEU A 129 -3.07 -14.25 -19.11
C LEU A 129 -4.42 -14.86 -19.48
N VAL A 130 -4.37 -16.12 -19.90
CA VAL A 130 -5.55 -16.94 -20.14
C VAL A 130 -5.78 -17.79 -18.90
N VAL A 131 -6.90 -17.55 -18.22
CA VAL A 131 -7.23 -18.24 -16.97
C VAL A 131 -8.50 -19.05 -17.14
N GLU A 132 -8.37 -20.36 -17.03
CA GLU A 132 -9.52 -21.26 -16.92
C GLU A 132 -10.09 -21.20 -15.51
N VAL A 133 -11.39 -20.96 -15.43
CA VAL A 133 -12.10 -20.72 -14.17
C VAL A 133 -13.35 -21.59 -14.12
N HIS A 134 -13.34 -22.54 -13.20
CA HIS A 134 -14.54 -23.27 -12.81
C HIS A 134 -15.25 -22.52 -11.69
N LYS A 135 -16.57 -22.34 -11.82
CA LYS A 135 -17.38 -21.63 -10.82
C LYS A 135 -18.61 -22.41 -10.42
N GLU A 136 -18.75 -22.63 -9.12
CA GLU A 136 -19.96 -23.14 -8.48
C GLU A 136 -20.70 -21.96 -7.83
N ARG A 137 -21.83 -21.56 -8.39
CA ARG A 137 -22.57 -20.36 -7.96
C ARG A 137 -23.84 -20.73 -7.22
N ARG A 138 -24.11 -20.00 -6.13
CA ARG A 138 -25.37 -20.01 -5.41
C ARG A 138 -25.91 -18.59 -5.37
N ARG A 139 -27.09 -18.36 -5.94
CA ARG A 139 -27.74 -17.05 -6.00
C ARG A 139 -28.85 -16.96 -4.98
N TYR A 140 -29.01 -15.76 -4.43
CA TYR A 140 -29.98 -15.42 -3.41
C TYR A 140 -30.56 -14.04 -3.72
N THR A 141 -31.77 -13.81 -3.27
CA THR A 141 -32.43 -12.50 -3.31
C THR A 141 -32.64 -12.04 -1.88
N LEU A 142 -31.92 -10.99 -1.48
CA LEU A 142 -31.97 -10.41 -0.13
C LEU A 142 -32.66 -9.06 -0.21
N ASP A 143 -33.88 -8.98 0.35
CA ASP A 143 -34.70 -7.75 0.34
C ASP A 143 -34.81 -7.12 -1.06
N GLY A 144 -34.96 -7.97 -2.09
CA GLY A 144 -35.05 -7.56 -3.50
C GLY A 144 -33.71 -7.31 -4.20
N CYS A 145 -32.58 -7.43 -3.50
CA CYS A 145 -31.25 -7.29 -4.06
C CYS A 145 -30.58 -8.65 -4.31
N PRO A 146 -30.15 -8.96 -5.56
CA PRO A 146 -29.40 -10.17 -5.85
C PRO A 146 -28.05 -10.22 -5.13
N ALA A 147 -27.76 -11.35 -4.51
CA ALA A 147 -26.47 -11.72 -3.98
C ALA A 147 -26.03 -13.08 -4.54
N GLU A 148 -24.75 -13.24 -4.85
CA GLU A 148 -24.17 -14.46 -5.40
C GLU A 148 -22.96 -14.88 -4.56
N LEU A 149 -23.02 -16.07 -3.96
CA LEU A 149 -21.86 -16.74 -3.35
C LEU A 149 -21.29 -17.72 -4.37
N THR A 150 -20.01 -17.57 -4.69
CA THR A 150 -19.34 -18.38 -5.71
C THR A 150 -18.07 -18.98 -5.17
N HIS A 151 -17.92 -20.29 -5.33
CA HIS A 151 -16.64 -20.97 -5.17
C HIS A 151 -15.94 -20.98 -6.53
N VAL A 152 -14.75 -20.40 -6.59
CA VAL A 152 -13.96 -20.20 -7.80
C VAL A 152 -12.74 -21.10 -7.72
N ARG A 153 -12.53 -21.92 -8.75
CA ARG A 153 -11.38 -22.83 -8.86
C ARG A 153 -10.63 -22.58 -10.17
N THR A 154 -9.31 -22.52 -10.10
CA THR A 154 -8.39 -22.40 -11.24
C THR A 154 -7.24 -23.39 -11.05
N SER A 155 -6.37 -23.53 -12.05
CA SER A 155 -5.11 -24.28 -11.91
C SER A 155 -4.16 -23.69 -10.86
N HIS A 156 -4.35 -22.43 -10.48
CA HIS A 156 -3.51 -21.69 -9.54
C HIS A 156 -4.04 -21.70 -8.09
N GLY A 157 -5.26 -22.19 -7.88
CA GLY A 157 -5.84 -22.30 -6.55
C GLY A 157 -7.36 -22.16 -6.55
N SER A 158 -7.92 -21.89 -5.36
CA SER A 158 -9.35 -21.64 -5.20
C SER A 158 -9.60 -20.49 -4.25
N THR A 159 -10.75 -19.84 -4.38
CA THR A 159 -11.21 -18.79 -3.46
C THR A 159 -12.73 -18.77 -3.44
N ARG A 160 -13.31 -18.06 -2.48
CA ARG A 160 -14.74 -17.74 -2.47
C ARG A 160 -14.93 -16.26 -2.78
N THR A 161 -16.03 -15.94 -3.42
CA THR A 161 -16.45 -14.56 -3.67
C THR A 161 -17.92 -14.38 -3.35
N ILE A 162 -18.25 -13.26 -2.73
CA ILE A 162 -19.64 -12.77 -2.62
C ILE A 162 -19.74 -11.53 -3.48
N ALA A 163 -20.74 -11.50 -4.35
CA ALA A 163 -21.15 -10.31 -5.09
C ALA A 163 -22.58 -9.93 -4.81
N VAL A 164 -22.83 -8.62 -4.84
CA VAL A 164 -24.15 -8.01 -4.73
C VAL A 164 -24.29 -7.05 -5.91
N GLU A 165 -25.33 -7.22 -6.71
CA GLU A 165 -25.52 -6.40 -7.92
C GLU A 165 -26.96 -5.91 -8.13
N HIS A 166 -27.11 -4.62 -8.40
CA HIS A 166 -28.42 -4.03 -8.66
C HIS A 166 -28.32 -2.74 -9.49
N ALA A 167 -29.40 -2.35 -10.16
CA ALA A 167 -29.44 -1.08 -10.90
C ALA A 167 -29.47 0.13 -9.93
N ASP A 168 -30.09 -0.06 -8.76
CA ASP A 168 -30.09 0.89 -7.64
C ASP A 168 -28.87 0.65 -6.73
N PRO A 169 -27.93 1.60 -6.61
CA PRO A 169 -26.76 1.48 -5.75
C PRO A 169 -27.09 1.43 -4.26
N ASP A 170 -28.21 2.01 -3.82
CA ASP A 170 -28.57 2.06 -2.40
C ASP A 170 -29.00 0.69 -1.88
N LEU A 171 -29.68 -0.10 -2.72
CA LEU A 171 -29.99 -1.50 -2.43
C LEU A 171 -28.71 -2.36 -2.32
N VAL A 172 -27.71 -2.11 -3.16
CA VAL A 172 -26.42 -2.80 -3.05
C VAL A 172 -25.76 -2.49 -1.70
N ARG A 173 -25.68 -1.20 -1.34
CA ARG A 173 -25.09 -0.76 -0.07
C ARG A 173 -25.83 -1.36 1.14
N ALA A 174 -27.16 -1.33 1.12
CA ALA A 174 -27.98 -1.88 2.20
C ALA A 174 -27.70 -3.38 2.39
N THR A 175 -27.65 -4.13 1.30
CA THR A 175 -27.41 -5.58 1.31
C THR A 175 -25.99 -5.92 1.78
N VAL A 176 -24.97 -5.18 1.33
CA VAL A 176 -23.59 -5.34 1.80
C VAL A 176 -23.49 -5.10 3.31
N ARG A 177 -24.19 -4.08 3.83
CA ARG A 177 -24.27 -3.83 5.27
C ARG A 177 -24.99 -4.95 6.02
N ALA A 178 -26.11 -5.44 5.50
CA ALA A 178 -26.87 -6.53 6.10
C ALA A 178 -26.06 -7.84 6.18
N LEU A 179 -25.18 -8.08 5.20
CA LEU A 179 -24.24 -9.20 5.21
C LEU A 179 -23.02 -8.97 6.12
N GLY A 180 -22.88 -7.80 6.75
CA GLY A 180 -21.74 -7.45 7.59
C GLY A 180 -20.44 -7.23 6.82
N LEU A 181 -20.52 -6.96 5.51
CA LEU A 181 -19.37 -6.91 4.61
C LEU A 181 -18.79 -5.51 4.39
N GLY A 182 -19.36 -4.47 5.02
CA GLY A 182 -18.96 -3.07 4.81
C GLY A 182 -17.52 -2.72 5.22
N HIS A 183 -16.84 -3.59 5.96
CA HIS A 183 -15.42 -3.44 6.32
C HIS A 183 -14.46 -4.00 5.27
N ARG A 184 -14.97 -4.72 4.26
CA ARG A 184 -14.17 -5.32 3.19
C ARG A 184 -14.09 -4.41 1.98
N ALA A 185 -12.97 -4.49 1.26
CA ALA A 185 -12.77 -3.77 0.02
C ALA A 185 -13.65 -4.32 -1.11
N ASN A 186 -14.24 -3.42 -1.91
CA ASN A 186 -14.86 -3.78 -3.18
C ASN A 186 -13.77 -4.11 -4.22
N THR A 187 -13.82 -5.32 -4.77
CA THR A 187 -12.78 -5.86 -5.66
C THR A 187 -13.43 -6.40 -6.93
N SER A 188 -12.99 -5.90 -8.09
CA SER A 188 -13.48 -6.40 -9.38
C SER A 188 -13.10 -7.86 -9.61
N TYR A 189 -13.86 -8.56 -10.45
CA TYR A 189 -13.59 -9.98 -10.72
C TYR A 189 -12.20 -10.25 -11.32
N PRO A 190 -11.71 -9.48 -12.33
CA PRO A 190 -10.35 -9.62 -12.84
C PRO A 190 -9.29 -9.47 -11.75
N ARG A 191 -9.42 -8.45 -10.89
CA ARG A 191 -8.47 -8.21 -9.79
C ARG A 191 -8.45 -9.35 -8.77
N GLY A 192 -9.61 -9.93 -8.47
CA GLY A 192 -9.72 -11.10 -7.61
C GLY A 192 -9.10 -12.36 -8.22
N LEU A 193 -9.21 -12.54 -9.54
CA LEU A 193 -8.50 -13.62 -10.26
C LEU A 193 -6.99 -13.39 -10.30
N GLU A 194 -6.55 -12.17 -10.59
CA GLU A 194 -5.12 -11.80 -10.60
C GLU A 194 -4.46 -12.14 -9.25
N ALA A 195 -5.15 -11.87 -8.13
CA ALA A 195 -4.67 -12.26 -6.80
C ALA A 195 -4.53 -13.78 -6.61
N LEU A 196 -5.34 -14.60 -7.30
CA LEU A 196 -5.21 -16.07 -7.25
C LEU A 196 -4.03 -16.61 -8.06
N LEU A 197 -3.56 -15.86 -9.06
CA LEU A 197 -2.39 -16.26 -9.86
C LEU A 197 -1.08 -16.13 -9.05
N GLY A 198 -1.16 -15.55 -7.86
CA GLY A 198 -0.01 -15.20 -7.03
C GLY A 198 0.66 -13.91 -7.51
N PRO A 199 1.51 -13.30 -6.68
CA PRO A 199 2.20 -12.09 -7.08
C PRO A 199 3.20 -12.44 -8.19
N ARG A 200 3.34 -11.56 -9.19
CA ARG A 200 4.17 -11.81 -10.37
C ARG A 200 5.59 -11.28 -10.17
N PRO A 201 6.61 -11.89 -10.79
CA PRO A 201 7.90 -11.24 -10.90
C PRO A 201 7.75 -9.98 -11.74
N GLY A 202 8.51 -8.94 -11.40
CA GLY A 202 8.44 -7.65 -12.09
C GLY A 202 8.75 -6.50 -11.16
N ARG A 203 8.78 -5.30 -11.74
CA ARG A 203 9.03 -4.07 -10.99
C ARG A 203 7.71 -3.41 -10.64
N PHE A 204 7.63 -2.93 -9.42
CA PHE A 204 6.45 -2.27 -8.87
C PHE A 204 6.87 -0.99 -8.18
N ALA A 205 6.04 0.04 -8.27
CA ALA A 205 6.32 1.32 -7.66
C ALA A 205 5.28 1.71 -6.61
N VAL A 206 5.75 2.37 -5.56
CA VAL A 206 4.91 3.00 -4.54
C VAL A 206 5.27 4.48 -4.46
N ILE A 207 4.26 5.33 -4.56
CA ILE A 207 4.35 6.78 -4.33
C ILE A 207 3.63 7.12 -3.02
N ASP A 208 4.38 7.66 -2.05
CA ASP A 208 3.86 8.11 -0.76
C ASP A 208 3.85 9.65 -0.73
N VAL A 209 2.65 10.23 -0.74
CA VAL A 209 2.40 11.67 -0.75
C VAL A 209 2.16 12.15 0.69
N GLY A 210 3.23 12.62 1.32
CA GLY A 210 3.21 13.22 2.64
C GLY A 210 2.91 14.72 2.63
N THR A 211 2.74 15.28 3.83
CA THR A 211 2.55 16.73 4.01
C THR A 211 3.79 17.54 3.60
N ASN A 212 4.99 17.00 3.81
CA ASN A 212 6.25 17.70 3.55
C ASN A 212 6.98 17.21 2.28
N SER A 213 6.85 15.94 1.96
CA SER A 213 7.63 15.28 0.89
C SER A 213 6.78 14.25 0.16
N VAL A 214 7.10 14.03 -1.11
CA VAL A 214 6.65 12.88 -1.89
C VAL A 214 7.81 11.90 -1.99
N LYS A 215 7.55 10.60 -1.85
CA LYS A 215 8.57 9.56 -1.90
C LYS A 215 8.22 8.53 -2.96
N LEU A 216 9.22 8.07 -3.71
CA LEU A 216 9.10 7.01 -4.71
C LEU A 216 9.96 5.82 -4.26
N HIS A 217 9.35 4.65 -4.19
CA HIS A 217 10.03 3.37 -4.04
C HIS A 217 9.74 2.49 -5.24
N VAL A 218 10.77 1.98 -5.90
CA VAL A 218 10.65 0.96 -6.96
C VAL A 218 11.31 -0.32 -6.45
N GLY A 219 10.52 -1.38 -6.33
CA GLY A 219 10.98 -2.71 -5.94
C GLY A 219 10.85 -3.69 -7.09
N GLU A 220 11.83 -4.56 -7.26
CA GLU A 220 11.76 -5.71 -8.15
C GLU A 220 11.42 -6.95 -7.32
N ARG A 221 10.32 -7.62 -7.67
CA ARG A 221 9.97 -8.92 -7.11
C ARG A 221 10.53 -10.00 -8.03
N HIS A 222 11.28 -10.93 -7.47
CA HIS A 222 11.84 -12.07 -8.18
C HIS A 222 10.85 -13.23 -8.24
N ALA A 223 11.13 -14.21 -9.10
CA ALA A 223 10.26 -15.38 -9.28
C ALA A 223 10.13 -16.24 -8.01
N ASP A 224 11.13 -16.20 -7.13
CA ASP A 224 11.14 -16.85 -5.82
C ASP A 224 10.36 -16.07 -4.73
N GLY A 225 9.80 -14.91 -5.09
CA GLY A 225 9.03 -14.04 -4.21
C GLY A 225 9.87 -13.07 -3.38
N THR A 226 11.20 -13.11 -3.48
CA THR A 226 12.08 -12.13 -2.82
C THR A 226 11.97 -10.77 -3.49
N TRP A 227 12.37 -9.72 -2.76
CA TRP A 227 12.33 -8.34 -3.24
C TRP A 227 13.70 -7.70 -3.19
N THR A 228 14.04 -6.93 -4.22
CA THR A 228 15.21 -6.04 -4.23
C THR A 228 14.77 -4.61 -4.50
N THR A 229 15.36 -3.65 -3.80
CA THR A 229 15.12 -2.22 -4.06
C THR A 229 15.88 -1.79 -5.30
N VAL A 230 15.17 -1.23 -6.28
CA VAL A 230 15.74 -0.65 -7.51
C VAL A 230 16.01 0.84 -7.32
N LEU A 231 15.08 1.54 -6.68
CA LEU A 231 15.17 2.98 -6.40
C LEU A 231 14.40 3.29 -5.11
N ASP A 232 14.96 4.12 -4.24
CA ASP A 232 14.24 4.78 -3.15
C ASP A 232 14.69 6.24 -3.06
N ARG A 233 13.77 7.18 -3.29
CA ARG A 233 14.07 8.62 -3.25
C ARG A 233 12.90 9.46 -2.75
N ALA A 234 13.20 10.68 -2.33
CA ALA A 234 12.22 11.64 -1.83
C ALA A 234 12.43 13.03 -2.42
N ASP A 235 11.34 13.68 -2.83
CA ASP A 235 11.31 15.09 -3.21
C ASP A 235 10.57 15.90 -2.15
N ILE A 236 11.14 17.04 -1.75
CA ILE A 236 10.49 17.96 -0.82
C ILE A 236 9.52 18.83 -1.61
N THR A 237 8.21 18.58 -1.49
CA THR A 237 7.17 19.33 -2.19
C THR A 237 6.35 20.23 -1.28
N ARG A 238 6.42 20.02 0.04
CA ARG A 238 5.71 20.77 1.08
C ARG A 238 4.22 21.00 0.78
N LEU A 239 3.50 19.95 0.41
CA LEU A 239 2.08 20.00 0.08
C LEU A 239 1.23 20.72 1.15
N GLY A 240 1.55 20.52 2.43
CA GLY A 240 0.83 21.12 3.56
C GLY A 240 1.20 22.57 3.89
N ASP A 241 2.09 23.22 3.13
CA ASP A 241 2.45 24.61 3.39
C ASP A 241 1.20 25.52 3.31
N GLY A 242 0.89 26.17 4.43
CA GLY A 242 -0.28 27.05 4.58
C GLY A 242 -1.59 26.32 4.91
N LEU A 243 -1.59 25.00 5.03
CA LEU A 243 -2.80 24.21 5.25
C LEU A 243 -3.41 24.47 6.62
N ARG A 244 -2.58 24.64 7.66
CA ARG A 244 -3.04 24.91 9.03
C ARG A 244 -3.70 26.28 9.16
N GLU A 245 -3.16 27.26 8.44
CA GLU A 245 -3.60 28.65 8.47
C GLU A 245 -4.83 28.89 7.59
N THR A 246 -4.85 28.30 6.39
CA THR A 246 -5.91 28.53 5.39
C THR A 246 -7.03 27.48 5.42
N GLY A 247 -6.81 26.34 6.09
CA GLY A 247 -7.71 25.20 6.10
C GLY A 247 -7.83 24.47 4.77
N ARG A 248 -7.03 24.82 3.75
CA ARG A 248 -7.06 24.23 2.40
C ARG A 248 -5.64 24.06 1.83
N LEU A 249 -5.48 23.17 0.86
CA LEU A 249 -4.23 23.04 0.12
C LEU A 249 -4.09 24.22 -0.84
N ARG A 250 -2.95 24.93 -0.77
CA ARG A 250 -2.70 26.10 -1.61
C ARG A 250 -2.31 25.68 -3.04
N PRO A 251 -2.68 26.47 -4.07
CA PRO A 251 -2.43 26.10 -5.47
C PRO A 251 -0.96 25.83 -5.80
N GLU A 252 -0.03 26.61 -5.24
CA GLU A 252 1.40 26.49 -5.53
C GLU A 252 2.02 25.17 -4.97
N PRO A 253 1.85 24.79 -3.69
CA PRO A 253 2.22 23.46 -3.19
C PRO A 253 1.57 22.30 -3.93
N VAL A 254 0.30 22.44 -4.33
CA VAL A 254 -0.41 21.42 -5.12
C VAL A 254 0.27 21.25 -6.48
N ALA A 255 0.53 22.33 -7.22
CA ALA A 255 1.18 22.26 -8.53
C ALA A 255 2.56 21.58 -8.44
N ARG A 256 3.41 21.97 -7.48
CA ARG A 256 4.72 21.34 -7.26
C ARG A 256 4.60 19.84 -6.94
N THR A 257 3.61 19.47 -6.15
CA THR A 257 3.40 18.07 -5.74
C THR A 257 2.92 17.23 -6.91
N VAL A 258 1.98 17.72 -7.71
CA VAL A 258 1.51 17.03 -8.92
C VAL A 258 2.64 16.88 -9.95
N ASP A 259 3.48 17.91 -10.12
CA ASP A 259 4.66 17.84 -10.98
C ASP A 259 5.65 16.76 -10.49
N ALA A 260 5.92 16.69 -9.19
CA ALA A 260 6.80 15.68 -8.61
C ALA A 260 6.25 14.26 -8.80
N ILE A 261 4.95 14.05 -8.54
CA ILE A 261 4.29 12.75 -8.74
C ILE A 261 4.34 12.34 -10.22
N THR A 262 4.11 13.28 -11.14
CA THR A 262 4.18 13.01 -12.59
C THR A 262 5.57 12.52 -12.98
N ARG A 263 6.63 13.24 -12.56
CA ARG A 263 8.02 12.82 -12.81
C ARG A 263 8.35 11.47 -12.18
N MET A 264 7.89 11.22 -10.96
CA MET A 264 8.11 9.94 -10.27
C MET A 264 7.40 8.78 -10.97
N ALA A 265 6.19 8.99 -11.47
CA ALA A 265 5.44 7.98 -12.21
C ALA A 265 6.15 7.66 -13.55
N ASP A 266 6.65 8.67 -14.25
CA ASP A 266 7.38 8.48 -15.50
C ASP A 266 8.73 7.78 -15.30
N GLU A 267 9.45 8.12 -14.23
CA GLU A 267 10.67 7.44 -13.83
C GLU A 267 10.41 5.97 -13.47
N ALA A 268 9.37 5.68 -12.69
CA ALA A 268 8.97 4.31 -12.39
C ALA A 268 8.69 3.50 -13.66
N ARG A 269 7.96 4.09 -14.63
CA ARG A 269 7.70 3.46 -15.94
C ARG A 269 8.98 3.24 -16.74
N THR A 270 9.89 4.20 -16.75
CA THR A 270 11.20 4.08 -17.43
C THR A 270 12.06 2.99 -16.80
N LEU A 271 11.96 2.82 -15.48
CA LEU A 271 12.58 1.70 -14.76
C LEU A 271 11.86 0.37 -15.00
N GLY A 272 10.76 0.33 -15.75
CA GLY A 272 10.03 -0.89 -16.09
C GLY A 272 8.99 -1.31 -15.05
N ALA A 273 8.55 -0.38 -14.17
CA ALA A 273 7.46 -0.69 -13.24
C ALA A 273 6.18 -1.02 -14.01
N VAL A 274 5.63 -2.22 -13.77
CA VAL A 274 4.41 -2.71 -14.42
C VAL A 274 3.14 -2.19 -13.75
N GLU A 275 3.26 -1.77 -12.49
CA GLU A 275 2.16 -1.18 -11.72
C GLU A 275 2.69 -0.14 -10.71
N ILE A 276 1.87 0.89 -10.44
CA ILE A 276 2.19 1.99 -9.53
C ILE A 276 1.03 2.18 -8.56
N ALA A 277 1.29 2.02 -7.26
CA ALA A 277 0.36 2.36 -6.19
C ALA A 277 0.73 3.73 -5.62
N ALA A 278 -0.25 4.61 -5.41
CA ALA A 278 -0.01 5.91 -4.79
C ALA A 278 -0.96 6.17 -3.62
N VAL A 279 -0.41 6.62 -2.51
CA VAL A 279 -1.18 6.95 -1.29
C VAL A 279 -0.94 8.37 -0.82
N GLY A 280 -1.98 9.03 -0.32
CA GLY A 280 -1.93 10.34 0.32
C GLY A 280 -2.24 10.25 1.81
N THR A 281 -1.46 10.96 2.64
CA THR A 281 -1.53 10.85 4.11
C THR A 281 -2.11 12.12 4.77
N ALA A 282 -1.55 12.55 5.91
CA ALA A 282 -2.15 13.50 6.84
C ALA A 282 -2.62 14.82 6.20
N GLY A 283 -1.81 15.45 5.37
CA GLY A 283 -2.16 16.72 4.73
C GLY A 283 -3.37 16.61 3.80
N MET A 284 -3.51 15.49 3.09
CA MET A 284 -4.64 15.26 2.19
C MET A 284 -5.91 14.87 2.94
N ARG A 285 -5.80 14.16 4.08
CA ARG A 285 -6.97 13.78 4.90
C ARG A 285 -7.77 14.97 5.41
N ILE A 286 -7.08 16.04 5.81
CA ILE A 286 -7.72 17.19 6.47
C ILE A 286 -8.14 18.29 5.49
N ALA A 287 -7.68 18.21 4.23
CA ALA A 287 -7.92 19.24 3.23
C ALA A 287 -9.25 19.00 2.50
N PRO A 288 -10.22 19.95 2.54
CA PRO A 288 -11.48 19.80 1.81
C PRO A 288 -11.33 19.73 0.29
N ASN A 289 -10.20 20.20 -0.24
CA ASN A 289 -9.86 20.18 -1.67
C ASN A 289 -8.85 19.10 -2.06
N ALA A 290 -8.73 18.01 -1.28
CA ALA A 290 -7.87 16.90 -1.64
C ALA A 290 -8.32 16.18 -2.92
N ALA A 291 -9.62 16.17 -3.22
CA ALA A 291 -10.17 15.60 -4.46
C ALA A 291 -9.58 16.26 -5.71
N ASP A 292 -9.41 17.58 -5.71
CA ASP A 292 -8.78 18.32 -6.82
C ASP A 292 -7.35 17.83 -7.10
N VAL A 293 -6.61 17.45 -6.05
CA VAL A 293 -5.25 16.91 -6.17
C VAL A 293 -5.29 15.49 -6.75
N VAL A 294 -6.21 14.66 -6.27
CA VAL A 294 -6.41 13.29 -6.77
C VAL A 294 -6.73 13.30 -8.26
N ASP A 295 -7.67 14.16 -8.67
CA ASP A 295 -8.07 14.32 -10.07
C ASP A 295 -6.93 14.83 -10.94
N ALA A 296 -6.17 15.82 -10.45
CA ALA A 296 -5.01 16.35 -11.17
C ALA A 296 -3.91 15.29 -11.36
N VAL A 297 -3.66 14.45 -10.36
CA VAL A 297 -2.70 13.33 -10.45
C VAL A 297 -3.20 12.27 -11.44
N ALA A 298 -4.48 11.91 -11.40
CA ALA A 298 -5.05 10.96 -12.34
C ALA A 298 -4.96 11.46 -13.78
N GLN A 299 -5.27 12.74 -14.03
CA GLN A 299 -5.21 13.35 -15.36
C GLN A 299 -3.79 13.50 -15.90
N ARG A 300 -2.85 13.95 -15.06
CA ARG A 300 -1.48 14.29 -15.51
C ARG A 300 -0.51 13.13 -15.44
N ALA A 301 -0.58 12.32 -14.39
CA ALA A 301 0.35 11.22 -14.17
C ALA A 301 -0.24 9.87 -14.59
N GLY A 302 -1.56 9.76 -14.79
CA GLY A 302 -2.20 8.47 -15.07
C GLY A 302 -2.11 7.49 -13.88
N VAL A 303 -2.05 8.02 -12.65
CA VAL A 303 -1.93 7.24 -11.41
C VAL A 303 -3.13 7.52 -10.53
N VAL A 304 -3.71 6.48 -9.93
CA VAL A 304 -4.80 6.62 -8.95
C VAL A 304 -4.19 6.88 -7.57
N LEU A 305 -4.43 8.07 -7.02
CA LEU A 305 -3.97 8.47 -5.70
C LEU A 305 -5.06 8.19 -4.65
N GLN A 306 -4.79 7.27 -3.74
CA GLN A 306 -5.71 6.92 -2.66
C GLN A 306 -5.38 7.67 -1.36
N VAL A 307 -6.31 8.47 -0.85
CA VAL A 307 -6.15 9.09 0.48
C VAL A 307 -6.48 8.05 1.55
N ILE A 308 -5.48 7.64 2.34
CA ILE A 308 -5.64 6.60 3.37
C ILE A 308 -5.94 7.21 4.74
N SER A 309 -6.73 6.50 5.55
CA SER A 309 -7.01 6.89 6.93
C SER A 309 -5.73 6.86 7.76
N GLY A 310 -5.71 7.59 8.89
CA GLY A 310 -4.56 7.53 9.80
C GLY A 310 -4.40 6.18 10.48
N GLU A 311 -5.47 5.40 10.59
CA GLU A 311 -5.45 4.02 11.09
C GLU A 311 -4.82 3.09 10.07
N GLU A 312 -5.18 3.23 8.79
CA GLU A 312 -4.63 2.43 7.71
C GLU A 312 -3.15 2.72 7.46
N GLU A 313 -2.76 3.99 7.50
CA GLU A 313 -1.35 4.40 7.47
C GLU A 313 -0.55 3.73 8.58
N ALA A 314 -1.07 3.74 9.82
CA ALA A 314 -0.42 3.12 10.96
C ALA A 314 -0.37 1.59 10.82
N ARG A 315 -1.46 0.94 10.37
CA ARG A 315 -1.51 -0.50 10.13
C ARG A 315 -0.47 -0.95 9.12
N LEU A 316 -0.39 -0.25 7.98
CA LEU A 316 0.55 -0.56 6.91
C LEU A 316 2.00 -0.34 7.35
N ALA A 317 2.30 0.79 8.00
CA ALA A 317 3.63 1.06 8.54
C ALA A 317 4.04 0.04 9.62
N TYR A 318 3.14 -0.31 10.53
CA TYR A 318 3.40 -1.31 11.57
C TYR A 318 3.67 -2.71 10.99
N ARG A 319 2.85 -3.15 10.03
CA ARG A 319 3.07 -4.42 9.34
C ARG A 319 4.40 -4.43 8.60
N ALA A 320 4.73 -3.35 7.88
CA ALA A 320 6.00 -3.23 7.19
C ALA A 320 7.19 -3.34 8.16
N ALA A 321 7.10 -2.63 9.29
CA ALA A 321 8.17 -2.57 10.26
C ALA A 321 8.44 -3.90 10.97
N THR A 322 7.46 -4.81 11.00
CA THR A 322 7.52 -6.07 11.75
C THR A 322 7.60 -7.31 10.86
N ALA A 323 7.24 -7.22 9.58
CA ALA A 323 7.09 -8.39 8.70
C ALA A 323 8.39 -9.17 8.43
N GLU A 324 9.52 -8.46 8.31
CA GLU A 324 10.83 -9.06 7.99
C GLU A 324 11.66 -9.35 9.25
N LEU A 325 11.07 -9.25 10.45
CA LEU A 325 11.76 -9.39 11.71
C LEU A 325 11.26 -10.64 12.47
N PRO A 326 12.14 -11.43 13.11
CA PRO A 326 11.76 -12.63 13.85
C PRO A 326 11.17 -12.28 15.23
N LEU A 327 10.05 -11.54 15.24
CA LEU A 327 9.42 -11.02 16.45
C LEU A 327 8.28 -11.91 16.91
N ALA A 328 8.11 -12.04 18.23
CA ALA A 328 7.01 -12.76 18.85
C ALA A 328 6.38 -11.91 19.96
N GLY A 329 5.16 -12.24 20.35
CA GLY A 329 4.47 -11.58 21.46
C GLY A 329 4.07 -10.12 21.17
N ARG A 330 4.01 -9.32 22.24
CA ARG A 330 3.63 -7.92 22.24
C ARG A 330 4.79 -7.06 21.76
N GLN A 331 4.52 -6.19 20.82
CA GLN A 331 5.52 -5.39 20.13
C GLN A 331 5.20 -3.91 20.30
N VAL A 332 6.25 -3.10 20.38
CA VAL A 332 6.16 -1.64 20.26
C VAL A 332 7.01 -1.23 19.08
N VAL A 333 6.38 -0.62 18.08
CA VAL A 333 7.10 0.09 17.01
C VAL A 333 7.09 1.57 17.38
N PHE A 334 8.26 2.20 17.43
CA PHE A 334 8.35 3.65 17.54
C PHE A 334 9.14 4.27 16.39
N ASP A 335 8.70 5.43 15.92
CA ASP A 335 9.36 6.25 14.91
C ASP A 335 9.72 7.59 15.54
N THR A 336 11.01 7.91 15.59
CA THR A 336 11.50 9.17 16.14
C THR A 336 11.93 10.11 15.03
N GLY A 337 11.19 11.21 14.90
CA GLY A 337 11.47 12.30 13.97
C GLY A 337 12.16 13.50 14.64
N GLY A 338 12.20 14.60 13.89
CA GLY A 338 12.79 15.87 14.37
C GLY A 338 11.93 16.59 15.40
N GLY A 339 10.60 16.57 15.24
CA GLY A 339 9.66 17.30 16.11
C GLY A 339 8.86 16.42 17.09
N SER A 340 8.61 15.16 16.73
CA SER A 340 7.77 14.25 17.50
C SER A 340 8.21 12.81 17.33
N SER A 341 7.68 11.94 18.20
CA SER A 341 7.86 10.49 18.14
C SER A 341 6.50 9.81 18.17
N GLN A 342 6.29 8.84 17.29
CA GLN A 342 5.07 8.05 17.20
C GLN A 342 5.31 6.67 17.78
N PHE A 343 4.32 6.15 18.51
CA PHE A 343 4.34 4.82 19.11
C PHE A 343 3.14 4.02 18.64
N THR A 344 3.38 2.79 18.23
CA THR A 344 2.35 1.82 17.82
C THR A 344 2.57 0.52 18.58
N PHE A 345 1.61 0.17 19.43
CA PHE A 345 1.58 -1.07 20.19
C PHE A 345 0.76 -2.09 19.42
N GLY A 346 1.22 -3.33 19.36
CA GLY A 346 0.52 -4.36 18.62
C GLY A 346 0.98 -5.78 18.92
N THR A 347 0.28 -6.73 18.33
CA THR A 347 0.58 -8.16 18.43
C THR A 347 0.27 -8.82 17.08
N ALA A 348 1.19 -9.62 16.54
CA ALA A 348 0.99 -10.43 15.33
C ALA A 348 0.41 -9.63 14.13
N GLY A 349 0.93 -8.43 13.86
CA GLY A 349 0.49 -7.58 12.75
C GLY A 349 -0.78 -6.75 13.02
N ARG A 350 -1.44 -6.92 14.17
CA ARG A 350 -2.57 -6.09 14.61
C ARG A 350 -2.06 -4.91 15.45
N VAL A 351 -2.58 -3.72 15.16
CA VAL A 351 -2.38 -2.52 15.99
C VAL A 351 -3.41 -2.50 17.12
N ASP A 352 -2.94 -2.43 18.37
CA ASP A 352 -3.78 -2.35 19.57
C ASP A 352 -3.96 -0.90 20.04
N GLU A 353 -2.89 -0.10 20.02
CA GLU A 353 -2.92 1.32 20.38
C GLU A 353 -1.89 2.09 19.55
N ARG A 354 -2.19 3.35 19.23
CA ARG A 354 -1.19 4.28 18.69
C ARG A 354 -1.31 5.65 19.33
N PHE A 355 -0.17 6.33 19.46
CA PHE A 355 -0.14 7.73 19.85
C PHE A 355 1.14 8.43 19.41
N SER A 356 1.12 9.76 19.50
CA SER A 356 2.28 10.62 19.27
C SER A 356 2.59 11.40 20.54
N VAL A 357 3.87 11.71 20.74
CA VAL A 357 4.38 12.62 21.76
C VAL A 357 5.27 13.67 21.09
N GLU A 358 5.33 14.87 21.65
CA GLU A 358 6.14 15.98 21.13
C GLU A 358 7.63 15.83 21.51
N VAL A 359 8.17 14.62 21.38
CA VAL A 359 9.57 14.30 21.64
C VAL A 359 10.29 14.09 20.32
N GLY A 360 11.18 15.01 19.96
CA GLY A 360 11.89 14.96 18.68
C GLY A 360 13.31 15.51 18.77
N ALA A 361 14.19 14.97 17.93
CA ALA A 361 15.62 15.24 18.00
C ALA A 361 15.97 16.73 17.81
N VAL A 362 15.33 17.42 16.86
CA VAL A 362 15.57 18.86 16.60
C VAL A 362 15.16 19.67 17.82
N ARG A 363 13.96 19.41 18.37
CA ARG A 363 13.42 20.13 19.53
C ARG A 363 14.35 20.08 20.75
N PHE A 364 14.86 18.89 21.06
CA PHE A 364 15.75 18.71 22.20
C PHE A 364 17.18 19.19 21.91
N THR A 365 17.61 19.14 20.65
CA THR A 365 18.88 19.75 20.24
C THR A 365 18.87 21.26 20.48
N GLU A 366 17.85 21.96 19.98
CA GLU A 366 17.70 23.41 20.14
C GLU A 366 17.53 23.82 21.61
N ARG A 367 16.76 23.05 22.38
CA ARG A 367 16.47 23.37 23.79
C ARG A 367 17.71 23.26 24.69
N PHE A 368 18.60 22.32 24.42
CA PHE A 368 19.74 22.00 25.30
C PHE A 368 21.12 22.25 24.66
N GLY A 369 21.17 22.75 23.41
CA GLY A 369 22.45 23.00 22.70
C GLY A 369 23.22 21.72 22.35
N LEU A 370 22.51 20.63 22.04
CA LEU A 370 23.11 19.30 21.84
C LEU A 370 23.81 19.14 20.48
N ASP A 371 23.83 20.18 19.65
CA ASP A 371 24.60 20.26 18.41
C ASP A 371 26.11 20.45 18.67
N SER A 372 26.47 20.89 19.88
CA SER A 372 27.85 21.13 20.31
C SER A 372 28.37 20.07 21.31
N VAL A 373 29.64 20.22 21.74
CA VAL A 373 30.20 19.42 22.84
C VAL A 373 29.52 19.81 24.15
N VAL A 374 29.02 18.83 24.89
CA VAL A 374 28.27 19.06 26.13
C VAL A 374 28.81 18.25 27.32
N GLY A 375 28.74 18.86 28.50
CA GLY A 375 29.06 18.23 29.78
C GLY A 375 28.02 17.18 30.18
N ARG A 376 28.34 16.38 31.20
CA ARG A 376 27.43 15.34 31.72
C ARG A 376 26.18 15.95 32.37
N ASP A 377 26.33 17.09 33.02
CA ASP A 377 25.24 17.89 33.61
C ASP A 377 24.17 18.26 32.57
N VAL A 378 24.56 18.83 31.43
CA VAL A 378 23.62 19.19 30.35
C VAL A 378 22.97 17.95 29.73
N LEU A 379 23.74 16.86 29.58
CA LEU A 379 23.22 15.60 29.08
C LEU A 379 22.18 14.99 30.02
N ASP A 380 22.46 14.98 31.32
CA ASP A 380 21.57 14.44 32.35
C ASP A 380 20.26 15.27 32.41
N ASP A 381 20.35 16.60 32.31
CA ASP A 381 19.19 17.49 32.21
C ASP A 381 18.35 17.20 30.96
N ALA A 382 19.00 16.97 29.81
CA ALA A 382 18.32 16.62 28.57
C ALA A 382 17.60 15.26 28.68
N LEU A 383 18.28 14.24 29.22
CA LEU A 383 17.70 12.91 29.46
C LEU A 383 16.51 12.98 30.42
N ALA A 384 16.62 13.72 31.52
CA ALA A 384 15.52 13.91 32.47
C ALA A 384 14.31 14.59 31.81
N ALA A 385 14.54 15.62 30.99
CA ALA A 385 13.46 16.32 30.28
C ALA A 385 12.80 15.44 29.19
N ILE A 386 13.58 14.68 28.43
CA ILE A 386 13.06 13.70 27.46
C ILE A 386 12.21 12.66 28.21
N ALA A 387 12.73 12.11 29.30
CA ALA A 387 12.04 11.11 30.09
C ALA A 387 10.71 11.66 30.64
N ALA A 388 10.64 12.91 31.08
CA ALA A 388 9.41 13.54 31.54
C ALA A 388 8.37 13.65 30.42
N ASP A 389 8.78 14.08 29.22
CA ASP A 389 7.89 14.21 28.06
C ASP A 389 7.44 12.85 27.48
N LEU A 390 8.13 11.75 27.85
CA LEU A 390 7.76 10.37 27.54
C LEU A 390 6.81 9.72 28.57
N GLY A 391 6.28 10.46 29.54
CA GLY A 391 5.46 9.91 30.64
C GLY A 391 4.21 9.13 30.22
N ARG A 392 3.74 9.24 28.96
CA ARG A 392 2.67 8.40 28.41
C ARG A 392 3.06 6.91 28.28
N LEU A 393 4.35 6.61 28.36
CA LEU A 393 4.87 5.24 28.40
C LEU A 393 4.84 4.62 29.80
N ASP A 394 4.58 5.41 30.85
CA ASP A 394 4.70 4.95 32.23
C ASP A 394 3.67 3.88 32.58
N GLY A 395 4.10 2.92 33.41
CA GLY A 395 3.25 1.83 33.92
C GLY A 395 2.83 0.79 32.89
N ARG A 396 3.37 0.85 31.67
CA ARG A 396 3.08 -0.14 30.62
C ARG A 396 3.83 -1.44 30.89
N PRO A 397 3.25 -2.60 30.53
CA PRO A 397 3.97 -3.87 30.57
C PRO A 397 5.20 -3.83 29.66
N VAL A 398 6.28 -4.48 30.08
CA VAL A 398 7.47 -4.66 29.25
C VAL A 398 7.07 -5.43 27.98
N PRO A 399 7.34 -4.87 26.78
CA PRO A 399 7.05 -5.56 25.53
C PRO A 399 8.03 -6.69 25.27
N ASP A 400 7.59 -7.70 24.53
CA ASP A 400 8.44 -8.82 24.11
C ASP A 400 9.42 -8.39 23.01
N SER A 401 9.12 -7.32 22.28
CA SER A 401 10.02 -6.73 21.29
C SER A 401 9.80 -5.23 21.12
N VAL A 402 10.91 -4.49 20.97
CA VAL A 402 10.90 -3.06 20.63
C VAL A 402 11.50 -2.90 19.24
N VAL A 403 10.74 -2.31 18.33
CA VAL A 403 11.17 -1.97 16.98
C VAL A 403 11.28 -0.47 16.87
N ALA A 404 12.39 0.01 16.32
CA ALA A 404 12.67 1.43 16.20
C ALA A 404 12.88 1.81 14.73
N MET A 405 12.31 2.94 14.35
CA MET A 405 12.39 3.51 13.00
C MET A 405 12.84 4.97 13.07
N GLY A 406 13.18 5.52 11.90
CA GLY A 406 13.49 6.92 11.73
C GLY A 406 14.99 7.20 11.63
N GLY A 407 15.31 8.40 11.16
CA GLY A 407 16.67 8.74 10.74
C GLY A 407 17.72 8.65 11.86
N ALA A 408 17.36 8.96 13.10
CA ALA A 408 18.28 8.81 14.23
C ALA A 408 18.66 7.34 14.42
N VAL A 409 17.66 6.45 14.46
CA VAL A 409 17.83 5.02 14.68
C VAL A 409 18.65 4.36 13.56
N THR A 410 18.35 4.68 12.30
CA THR A 410 19.10 4.11 11.17
C THR A 410 20.55 4.60 11.11
N ASN A 411 20.82 5.85 11.55
CA ASN A 411 22.20 6.34 11.69
C ASN A 411 22.94 5.66 12.85
N LEU A 412 22.27 5.39 13.99
CA LEU A 412 22.88 4.61 15.08
C LEU A 412 23.30 3.21 14.60
N ALA A 413 22.44 2.55 13.80
CA ALA A 413 22.77 1.26 13.17
C ALA A 413 23.94 1.37 12.19
N ALA A 414 23.94 2.38 11.31
CA ALA A 414 25.01 2.59 10.35
C ALA A 414 26.37 2.88 11.01
N VAL A 415 26.39 3.65 12.10
CA VAL A 415 27.60 3.93 12.89
C VAL A 415 28.09 2.67 13.61
N ARG A 416 27.19 1.86 14.16
CA ARG A 416 27.55 0.57 14.77
C ARG A 416 28.32 -0.33 13.79
N HIS A 417 27.85 -0.39 12.54
CA HIS A 417 28.45 -1.22 11.49
C HIS A 417 29.60 -0.54 10.74
N GLY A 418 29.88 0.74 11.01
CA GLY A 418 30.91 1.50 10.30
C GLY A 418 30.65 1.62 8.79
N LEU A 419 29.39 1.80 8.39
CA LEU A 419 29.00 1.83 6.98
C LEU A 419 29.55 3.07 6.26
N SER A 420 30.49 2.88 5.33
CA SER A 420 30.99 3.97 4.46
C SER A 420 29.95 4.44 3.44
N SER A 421 29.03 3.56 3.08
CA SER A 421 27.86 3.83 2.23
C SER A 421 26.64 3.22 2.88
N TYR A 422 25.52 3.95 2.89
CA TYR A 422 24.28 3.45 3.49
C TYR A 422 23.81 2.19 2.77
N ASP A 423 23.58 1.13 3.55
CA ASP A 423 23.03 -0.14 3.07
C ASP A 423 21.77 -0.46 3.90
N PRO A 424 20.57 -0.35 3.31
CA PRO A 424 19.32 -0.58 4.03
C PRO A 424 19.16 -2.03 4.48
N ASP A 425 19.78 -3.00 3.79
CA ASP A 425 19.65 -4.42 4.12
C ASP A 425 20.55 -4.81 5.31
N VAL A 426 21.66 -4.09 5.51
CA VAL A 426 22.47 -4.20 6.74
C VAL A 426 21.80 -3.49 7.91
N VAL A 427 21.17 -2.34 7.67
CA VAL A 427 20.46 -1.57 8.73
C VAL A 427 19.22 -2.32 9.22
N GLN A 428 18.44 -2.90 8.30
CA GLN A 428 17.23 -3.67 8.61
C GLN A 428 17.56 -4.85 9.55
N GLY A 429 16.84 -4.94 10.67
CA GLY A 429 17.02 -6.01 11.65
C GLY A 429 18.23 -5.84 12.58
N THR A 430 19.00 -4.76 12.45
CA THR A 430 20.10 -4.47 13.37
C THR A 430 19.59 -4.35 14.81
N VAL A 431 20.16 -5.11 15.74
CA VAL A 431 19.81 -5.03 17.17
C VAL A 431 20.71 -4.03 17.89
N LEU A 432 20.16 -2.95 18.45
CA LEU A 432 20.91 -2.00 19.27
C LEU A 432 20.59 -2.24 20.75
N ASP A 433 21.59 -2.62 21.52
CA ASP A 433 21.48 -2.70 22.98
C ASP A 433 21.82 -1.35 23.63
N ARG A 434 21.51 -1.25 24.93
CA ARG A 434 21.79 -0.05 25.73
C ARG A 434 23.27 0.35 25.72
N ALA A 435 24.18 -0.62 25.79
CA ALA A 435 25.61 -0.35 25.85
C ALA A 435 26.12 0.31 24.56
N GLU A 436 25.64 -0.15 23.41
CA GLU A 436 25.96 0.45 22.11
C GLU A 436 25.37 1.86 21.98
N ILE A 437 24.13 2.07 22.45
CA ILE A 437 23.51 3.41 22.46
C ILE A 437 24.29 4.35 23.38
N ASP A 438 24.64 3.92 24.59
CA ASP A 438 25.40 4.71 25.57
C ASP A 438 26.82 5.04 25.06
N ARG A 439 27.48 4.09 24.38
CA ARG A 439 28.76 4.32 23.70
C ARG A 439 28.65 5.43 22.65
N GLN A 440 27.58 5.42 21.85
CA GLN A 440 27.36 6.45 20.84
C GLN A 440 26.96 7.80 21.44
N ILE A 441 26.16 7.83 22.52
CA ILE A 441 25.87 9.07 23.28
C ILE A 441 27.17 9.69 23.79
N GLU A 442 28.06 8.88 24.36
CA GLU A 442 29.37 9.33 24.83
C GLU A 442 30.23 9.88 23.68
N LEU A 443 30.29 9.19 22.54
CA LEU A 443 30.98 9.65 21.34
C LEU A 443 30.44 11.01 20.86
N TYR A 444 29.12 11.16 20.76
CA TYR A 444 28.51 12.37 20.22
C TYR A 444 28.63 13.55 21.18
N ARG A 445 28.43 13.35 22.49
CA ARG A 445 28.52 14.45 23.45
C ARG A 445 29.92 15.05 23.55
N THR A 446 30.96 14.27 23.28
CA THR A 446 32.36 14.75 23.33
C THR A 446 32.89 15.20 21.97
N SER A 447 32.08 15.16 20.92
CA SER A 447 32.48 15.55 19.56
C SER A 447 31.68 16.76 19.09
N GLY A 448 32.34 17.76 18.51
CA GLY A 448 31.69 18.91 17.88
C GLY A 448 31.02 18.57 16.54
N PRO A 449 30.26 19.50 15.91
CA PRO A 449 29.56 19.26 14.65
C PRO A 449 30.46 18.72 13.53
N GLU A 450 31.64 19.32 13.34
CA GLU A 450 32.57 18.90 12.28
C GLU A 450 33.13 17.50 12.52
N GLU A 451 33.48 17.18 13.76
CA GLU A 451 33.97 15.85 14.15
C GLU A 451 32.88 14.80 13.96
N ARG A 452 31.63 15.12 14.32
CA ARG A 452 30.47 14.25 14.07
C ARG A 452 30.25 14.00 12.59
N ARG A 453 30.38 15.01 11.72
CA ARG A 453 30.25 14.83 10.26
C ARG A 453 31.32 13.89 9.67
N ALA A 454 32.44 13.70 10.37
CA ALA A 454 33.50 12.78 9.97
C ALA A 454 33.32 11.34 10.51
N ILE A 455 32.32 11.09 11.38
CA ILE A 455 32.04 9.75 11.91
C ILE A 455 31.51 8.86 10.78
N VAL A 456 32.20 7.74 10.52
CA VAL A 456 31.77 6.75 9.53
C VAL A 456 30.41 6.18 9.91
N GLY A 457 29.48 6.13 8.95
CA GLY A 457 28.09 5.71 9.15
C GLY A 457 27.13 6.82 9.54
N LEU A 458 27.62 7.98 10.01
CA LEU A 458 26.78 9.13 10.35
C LEU A 458 26.59 10.04 9.14
N GLN A 459 25.34 10.20 8.69
CA GLN A 459 25.01 11.13 7.63
C GLN A 459 25.33 12.57 8.05
N PRO A 460 26.07 13.36 7.24
CA PRO A 460 26.47 14.71 7.62
C PRO A 460 25.30 15.64 7.97
N ALA A 461 24.16 15.49 7.29
CA ALA A 461 22.94 16.25 7.57
C ALA A 461 22.27 15.92 8.91
N ARG A 462 22.72 14.87 9.61
CA ARG A 462 22.21 14.43 10.92
C ARG A 462 23.17 14.73 12.07
N ALA A 463 24.40 15.16 11.80
CA ALA A 463 25.44 15.38 12.80
C ALA A 463 25.02 16.33 13.94
N GLU A 464 24.23 17.35 13.63
CA GLU A 464 23.78 18.34 14.63
C GLU A 464 22.73 17.77 15.59
N VAL A 465 21.88 16.84 15.12
CA VAL A 465 20.72 16.36 15.90
C VAL A 465 20.89 14.94 16.45
N ILE A 466 21.97 14.24 16.09
CA ILE A 466 22.15 12.81 16.41
C ILE A 466 22.26 12.55 17.91
N LEU A 467 22.89 13.45 18.68
CA LEU A 467 23.01 13.30 20.13
C LEU A 467 21.63 13.27 20.79
N ALA A 468 20.77 14.23 20.47
CA ALA A 468 19.39 14.25 20.95
C ALA A 468 18.61 13.00 20.52
N GLY A 469 18.79 12.57 19.26
CA GLY A 469 18.19 11.33 18.75
C GLY A 469 18.59 10.10 19.57
N ALA A 470 19.88 9.97 19.88
CA ALA A 470 20.40 8.88 20.71
C ALA A 470 19.83 8.92 22.13
N CYS A 471 19.75 10.09 22.75
CA CYS A 471 19.14 10.28 24.06
C CYS A 471 17.65 9.90 24.09
N ILE A 472 16.90 10.22 23.03
CA ILE A 472 15.48 9.82 22.89
C ILE A 472 15.37 8.31 22.85
N VAL A 473 16.15 7.65 21.98
CA VAL A 473 16.16 6.19 21.85
C VAL A 473 16.50 5.52 23.18
N ARG A 474 17.52 6.03 23.89
CA ARG A 474 17.92 5.53 25.21
C ARG A 474 16.81 5.67 26.24
N SER A 475 16.16 6.82 26.28
CA SER A 475 15.05 7.12 27.20
C SER A 475 13.80 6.29 26.91
N VAL A 476 13.53 5.97 25.65
CA VAL A 476 12.44 5.07 25.26
C VAL A 476 12.70 3.65 25.78
N LEU A 477 13.91 3.12 25.64
CA LEU A 477 14.27 1.82 26.21
C LEU A 477 14.11 1.81 27.74
N ASP A 478 14.53 2.87 28.43
CA ASP A 478 14.34 3.02 29.88
C ASP A 478 12.87 2.95 30.28
N ARG A 479 12.02 3.74 29.60
CA ARG A 479 10.59 3.81 29.93
C ARG A 479 9.84 2.52 29.60
N LEU A 480 10.25 1.79 28.57
CA LEU A 480 9.66 0.50 28.20
C LEU A 480 10.22 -0.67 29.02
N GLY A 481 11.30 -0.47 29.79
CA GLY A 481 11.98 -1.54 30.52
C GLY A 481 12.64 -2.58 29.60
N ALA A 482 13.05 -2.18 28.39
CA ALA A 482 13.65 -3.08 27.40
C ALA A 482 15.18 -2.92 27.34
N ASP A 483 15.92 -4.00 27.12
CA ASP A 483 17.39 -4.00 27.07
C ASP A 483 17.97 -3.68 25.70
N ALA A 484 17.17 -3.91 24.65
CA ALA A 484 17.56 -3.69 23.27
C ALA A 484 16.33 -3.36 22.41
N LEU A 485 16.61 -2.86 21.21
CA LEU A 485 15.63 -2.67 20.14
C LEU A 485 16.15 -3.28 18.83
N THR A 486 15.24 -3.56 17.92
CA THR A 486 15.54 -3.95 16.54
C THR A 486 15.22 -2.78 15.60
N VAL A 487 16.17 -2.42 14.75
CA VAL A 487 16.00 -1.33 13.78
C VAL A 487 15.18 -1.82 12.59
N SER A 488 14.20 -1.02 12.17
CA SER A 488 13.49 -1.19 10.91
C SER A 488 13.69 0.00 9.99
N ASP A 489 14.12 -0.27 8.76
CA ASP A 489 14.16 0.67 7.64
C ASP A 489 12.89 0.56 6.77
N ARG A 490 11.99 -0.38 7.10
CA ARG A 490 10.75 -0.66 6.35
C ARG A 490 9.58 0.14 6.91
N GLY A 491 9.31 1.30 6.31
CA GLY A 491 8.16 2.17 6.65
C GLY A 491 6.92 1.98 5.77
N LEU A 492 6.05 3.00 5.72
CA LEU A 492 4.77 2.98 4.99
C LEU A 492 4.87 2.48 3.55
N ARG A 493 5.89 2.89 2.78
CA ARG A 493 6.07 2.49 1.36
C ARG A 493 6.16 0.97 1.20
N TYR A 494 6.85 0.29 2.11
CA TYR A 494 6.97 -1.17 2.11
C TYR A 494 5.65 -1.85 2.49
N GLY A 495 4.88 -1.25 3.39
CA GLY A 495 3.55 -1.73 3.76
C GLY A 495 2.56 -1.63 2.61
N VAL A 496 2.55 -0.50 1.91
CA VAL A 496 1.73 -0.31 0.70
C VAL A 496 2.19 -1.27 -0.40
N ARG A 497 3.50 -1.46 -0.61
CA ARG A 497 4.03 -2.42 -1.59
C ARG A 497 3.53 -3.83 -1.29
N ALA A 498 3.63 -4.26 -0.04
CA ALA A 498 3.20 -5.59 0.38
C ALA A 498 1.68 -5.77 0.27
N GLU A 499 0.88 -4.73 0.54
CA GLU A 499 -0.58 -4.81 0.41
C GLU A 499 -1.04 -4.74 -1.05
N ALA A 500 -0.37 -3.97 -1.89
CA ALA A 500 -0.73 -3.77 -3.28
C ALA A 500 -0.22 -4.90 -4.19
N PHE A 501 0.97 -5.45 -3.90
CA PHE A 501 1.73 -6.30 -4.83
C PHE A 501 2.33 -7.57 -4.20
N GLY A 502 2.11 -7.83 -2.91
CA GLY A 502 2.59 -9.01 -2.19
C GLY A 502 1.43 -9.89 -1.74
#